data_AF-E6VKZ7-F1
#
_entry.id   AF-E6VKZ7-F1
#
_cell.length_a   1.000
_cell.length_b   1.000
_cell.length_c   1.000
_cell.angle_alpha   90.00
_cell.angle_beta   90.00
_cell.angle_gamma   90.00
#
_symmetry.space_group_name_H-M   'P 1'
#
loop_
_entity.id
_entity.type
_entity.pdbx_description
1 polymer ?
#
loop_
_entity_poly.entity_id
_entity_poly.type
_entity_poly.pdbx_seq_one_letter_code
_entity_poly.pdbx_strand_id
1 'polypeptide(L)'
;MAKTRVAPAKSARRSAVAAARGATSDAKGSINLRIETGTRQLIDDAAAVLGKTRTEFMVESARRQAVDVLLDQRLFTLDPERYDAFMQALDNPPAPGPKLKALLRRVPAWRT
;
A
#
# COMPACT_ATOMS: atom_id res chain seq x y z
N MET A 1 26.87 24.83 -42.74
CA MET A 1 27.22 23.61 -41.97
C MET A 1 27.16 23.98 -40.48
N ALA A 2 25.99 24.15 -39.85
CA ALA A 2 25.12 23.12 -39.26
C ALA A 2 25.76 22.27 -38.15
N LYS A 3 25.64 22.73 -36.89
CA LYS A 3 25.03 22.01 -35.72
C LYS A 3 25.30 22.81 -34.43
N THR A 4 24.30 23.45 -33.82
CA THR A 4 23.31 22.91 -32.85
C THR A 4 23.95 22.66 -31.47
N ARG A 5 23.92 23.60 -30.51
CA ARG A 5 22.85 23.97 -29.54
C ARG A 5 22.70 22.96 -28.39
N VAL A 6 22.54 23.53 -27.18
CA VAL A 6 21.80 23.04 -25.99
C VAL A 6 22.62 22.36 -24.86
N ALA A 7 22.83 23.10 -23.77
CA ALA A 7 22.56 22.58 -22.41
C ALA A 7 21.05 22.73 -22.13
N PRO A 8 20.39 21.85 -21.33
CA PRO A 8 20.37 22.10 -19.89
C PRO A 8 20.23 20.87 -18.96
N ALA A 9 20.32 21.17 -17.66
CA ALA A 9 20.11 20.34 -16.48
C ALA A 9 18.82 19.51 -16.45
N LYS A 10 18.82 18.41 -15.66
CA LYS A 10 17.76 18.09 -14.69
C LYS A 10 18.08 16.85 -13.82
N SER A 11 18.22 17.13 -12.52
CA SER A 11 17.67 16.40 -11.37
C SER A 11 17.22 14.95 -11.63
N ALA A 12 18.07 13.97 -11.25
CA ALA A 12 17.62 12.61 -11.03
C ALA A 12 17.30 12.44 -9.53
N ARG A 13 16.01 12.55 -9.25
CA ARG A 13 15.36 12.44 -7.95
C ARG A 13 15.81 11.19 -7.19
N ARG A 14 16.20 11.41 -5.94
CA ARG A 14 16.17 10.39 -4.89
C ARG A 14 14.75 9.83 -4.82
N SER A 15 14.60 8.52 -4.99
CA SER A 15 13.42 7.78 -4.53
C SER A 15 13.91 6.70 -3.58
N ALA A 16 13.84 7.05 -2.29
CA ALA A 16 13.79 6.10 -1.21
C ALA A 16 12.53 5.24 -1.36
N VAL A 17 12.57 4.04 -0.77
CA VAL A 17 11.52 3.38 0.02
C VAL A 17 11.54 1.87 -0.24
N ALA A 18 11.97 1.10 0.78
CA ALA A 18 11.28 -0.09 1.24
C ALA A 18 11.84 -0.45 2.62
N ALA A 19 11.05 -0.10 3.63
CA ALA A 19 11.41 -0.05 5.02
C ALA A 19 11.60 -1.44 5.64
N ALA A 20 12.52 -1.47 6.61
CA ALA A 20 12.73 -2.54 7.56
C ALA A 20 11.41 -2.94 8.25
N ARG A 21 11.11 -4.23 8.31
CA ARG A 21 10.14 -4.76 9.28
C ARG A 21 10.90 -5.10 10.56
N GLY A 22 11.02 -4.10 11.43
CA GLY A 22 11.45 -4.30 12.82
C GLY A 22 10.41 -5.12 13.59
N ALA A 23 10.92 -5.99 14.46
CA ALA A 23 10.16 -6.86 15.34
C ALA A 23 9.03 -6.10 16.08
N THR A 24 7.83 -6.69 16.09
CA THR A 24 6.69 -6.15 16.83
C THR A 24 6.92 -6.38 18.32
N SER A 25 7.29 -5.33 19.05
CA SER A 25 7.07 -5.33 20.48
C SER A 25 5.57 -5.18 20.74
N ASP A 26 5.00 -6.05 21.57
CA ASP A 26 3.65 -5.92 22.15
C ASP A 26 3.62 -4.76 23.16
N ALA A 27 4.11 -3.59 22.75
CA ALA A 27 4.05 -2.38 23.55
C ALA A 27 2.65 -1.78 23.39
N LYS A 28 1.87 -1.82 24.47
CA LYS A 28 0.59 -1.11 24.55
C LYS A 28 0.83 0.39 24.36
N GLY A 29 0.43 0.92 23.20
CA GLY A 29 0.51 2.35 22.88
C GLY A 29 -0.80 3.07 23.22
N SER A 30 -0.70 4.32 23.69
CA SER A 30 -1.85 5.22 23.84
C SER A 30 -1.97 6.13 22.63
N ILE A 31 -3.21 6.40 22.20
CA ILE A 31 -3.52 7.29 21.08
C ILE A 31 -4.29 8.50 21.64
N ASN A 32 -3.69 9.69 21.54
CA ASN A 32 -4.35 10.94 21.86
C ASN A 32 -4.90 11.56 20.57
N LEU A 33 -6.22 11.74 20.47
CA LEU A 33 -6.88 12.30 19.30
C LEU A 33 -7.67 13.56 19.68
N ARG A 34 -7.58 14.59 18.82
CA ARG A 34 -8.45 15.77 18.88
C ARG A 34 -9.51 15.64 17.80
N ILE A 35 -10.77 15.80 18.17
CA ILE A 35 -11.92 15.72 17.26
C ILE A 35 -12.91 16.82 17.60
N GLU A 36 -13.68 17.24 16.60
CA GLU A 36 -14.84 18.10 16.74
C GLU A 36 -15.86 17.49 17.72
N THR A 37 -16.58 18.35 18.44
CA THR A 37 -17.58 17.92 19.43
C THR A 37 -18.70 17.12 18.77
N GLY A 38 -19.16 17.53 17.58
CA GLY A 38 -20.21 16.80 16.84
C GLY A 38 -19.79 15.38 16.45
N THR A 39 -18.55 15.21 15.99
CA THR A 39 -17.99 13.89 15.67
C THR A 39 -17.89 13.01 16.91
N ARG A 40 -17.47 13.58 18.04
CA ARG A 40 -17.42 12.84 19.31
C ARG A 40 -18.80 12.32 19.70
N GLN A 41 -19.83 13.17 19.59
CA GLN A 41 -21.19 12.83 19.99
C GLN A 41 -21.77 11.72 19.12
N LEU A 42 -21.57 11.81 17.80
CA LEU A 42 -21.95 10.75 16.86
C LEU A 42 -21.29 9.39 17.19
N ILE A 43 -20.01 9.40 17.58
CA ILE A 43 -19.29 8.19 17.97
C ILE A 43 -19.84 7.63 19.28
N ASP A 44 -20.10 8.48 20.28
CA ASP A 44 -20.66 8.08 21.57
C ASP A 44 -22.05 7.43 21.37
N ASP A 45 -22.90 8.00 20.52
CA ASP A 45 -24.22 7.45 20.18
C ASP A 45 -24.12 6.08 19.47
N ALA A 46 -23.23 5.96 18.48
CA ALA A 46 -23.01 4.69 17.76
C ALA A 46 -22.47 3.59 18.69
N ALA A 47 -21.57 3.94 19.61
CA ALA A 47 -21.06 3.03 20.62
C ALA A 47 -22.18 2.57 21.58
N ALA A 48 -23.05 3.49 22.00
CA ALA A 48 -24.19 3.20 22.87
C ALA A 48 -25.19 2.24 22.22
N VAL A 49 -25.51 2.42 20.93
CA VAL A 49 -26.39 1.51 20.18
C VAL A 49 -25.85 0.07 20.17
N LEU A 50 -24.53 -0.10 20.14
CA LEU A 50 -23.87 -1.40 20.15
C LEU A 50 -23.55 -1.91 21.56
N GLY A 51 -23.87 -1.15 22.61
CA GLY A 51 -23.54 -1.49 24.00
C GLY A 51 -22.04 -1.51 24.31
N LYS A 52 -21.24 -0.77 23.53
CA LYS A 52 -19.78 -0.73 23.64
C LYS A 52 -19.31 0.58 24.26
N THR A 53 -18.09 0.57 24.82
CA THR A 53 -17.45 1.83 25.21
C THR A 53 -16.97 2.59 23.97
N ARG A 54 -16.86 3.93 24.05
CA ARG A 54 -16.31 4.73 22.95
C ARG A 54 -14.96 4.19 22.47
N THR A 55 -14.05 3.91 23.40
CA THR A 55 -12.69 3.44 23.06
C THR A 55 -12.73 2.11 22.30
N GLU A 56 -13.55 1.16 22.76
CA GLU A 56 -13.71 -0.13 22.11
C GLU A 56 -14.28 0.03 20.69
N PHE A 57 -15.34 0.82 20.55
CA PHE A 57 -15.94 1.12 19.24
C PHE A 57 -14.93 1.76 18.28
N MET A 58 -14.16 2.73 18.74
CA MET A 58 -13.15 3.40 17.92
C MET A 58 -12.03 2.47 17.48
N VAL A 59 -11.48 1.65 18.40
CA VAL A 59 -10.39 0.73 18.10
C VAL A 59 -10.84 -0.35 17.12
N GLU A 60 -12.01 -0.94 17.34
CA GLU A 60 -12.54 -1.99 16.46
C GLU A 60 -12.87 -1.45 15.07
N SER A 61 -13.52 -0.29 15.00
CA SER A 61 -13.86 0.35 13.72
C SER A 61 -12.60 0.73 12.95
N ALA A 62 -11.60 1.33 13.62
CA ALA A 62 -10.33 1.68 12.99
C ALA A 62 -9.58 0.43 12.50
N ARG A 63 -9.55 -0.65 13.29
CA ARG A 63 -8.93 -1.91 12.90
C ARG A 63 -9.62 -2.51 11.67
N ARG A 64 -10.95 -2.58 11.67
CA ARG A 64 -11.72 -3.12 10.54
C ARG A 64 -11.42 -2.32 9.27
N GLN A 65 -11.51 -0.99 9.34
CA GLN A 65 -11.23 -0.14 8.20
C GLN A 65 -9.77 -0.28 7.72
N ALA A 66 -8.80 -0.39 8.63
CA ALA A 66 -7.41 -0.62 8.27
C ALA A 66 -7.20 -1.96 7.57
N VAL A 67 -7.86 -3.03 8.04
CA VAL A 67 -7.82 -4.33 7.37
C VAL A 67 -8.42 -4.24 5.98
N ASP A 68 -9.59 -3.62 5.84
CA ASP A 68 -10.27 -3.48 4.55
C ASP A 68 -9.40 -2.70 3.55
N VAL A 69 -8.78 -1.59 3.97
CA VAL A 69 -7.86 -0.80 3.14
C VAL A 69 -6.59 -1.58 2.74
N LEU A 70 -6.07 -2.43 3.63
CA LEU A 70 -4.90 -3.27 3.33
C LEU A 70 -5.26 -4.46 2.44
N LEU A 71 -6.47 -5.00 2.56
CA LEU A 71 -6.98 -6.08 1.71
C LEU A 71 -7.33 -5.58 0.31
N ASP A 72 -7.81 -4.34 0.18
CA ASP A 72 -8.04 -3.69 -1.11
C ASP A 72 -6.75 -3.65 -1.98
N GLN A 73 -5.57 -3.59 -1.34
CA GLN A 73 -4.28 -3.70 -2.06
C GLN A 73 -3.94 -5.10 -2.57
N ARG A 74 -4.72 -6.12 -2.22
CA ARG A 74 -4.51 -7.53 -2.64
C ARG A 74 -5.63 -8.07 -3.53
N LEU A 75 -6.78 -7.40 -3.55
CA LEU A 75 -7.92 -7.81 -4.36
C LEU A 75 -7.91 -7.02 -5.67
N PHE A 76 -7.47 -7.66 -6.75
CA PHE A 76 -7.59 -7.10 -8.09
C PHE A 76 -8.92 -7.54 -8.69
N THR A 77 -9.89 -6.64 -8.71
CA THR A 77 -11.14 -6.88 -9.45
C THR A 77 -10.86 -6.71 -10.95
N LEU A 78 -11.17 -7.74 -11.73
CA LEU A 78 -11.01 -7.75 -13.18
C LEU A 78 -12.38 -7.94 -13.83
N ASP A 79 -12.65 -7.15 -14.86
CA ASP A 79 -13.77 -7.40 -15.76
C ASP A 79 -13.54 -8.73 -16.51
N PRO A 80 -14.59 -9.42 -16.99
CA PRO A 80 -14.47 -10.75 -17.60
C PRO A 80 -13.38 -10.84 -18.69
N GLU A 81 -13.32 -9.84 -19.58
CA GLU A 81 -12.31 -9.79 -20.65
C GLU A 81 -10.87 -9.72 -20.13
N ARG A 82 -10.65 -9.00 -19.03
CA ARG A 82 -9.33 -8.88 -18.39
C ARG A 82 -8.97 -10.14 -17.61
N TYR A 83 -9.97 -10.81 -17.04
CA TYR A 83 -9.80 -12.10 -16.39
C TYR A 83 -9.35 -13.16 -17.40
N ASP A 84 -9.99 -13.23 -18.57
CA ASP A 84 -9.62 -14.18 -19.62
C ASP A 84 -8.20 -13.93 -20.14
N ALA A 85 -7.83 -12.67 -20.38
CA ALA A 85 -6.48 -12.30 -20.78
C ALA A 85 -5.44 -12.65 -19.69
N PHE A 86 -5.80 -12.48 -18.42
CA PHE A 86 -4.94 -12.85 -17.30
C PHE A 86 -4.75 -14.36 -17.20
N MET A 87 -5.82 -15.15 -17.33
CA MET A 87 -5.77 -16.61 -17.35
C MET A 87 -4.92 -17.11 -18.53
N GLN A 88 -5.10 -16.55 -19.72
CA GLN A 88 -4.33 -16.93 -20.89
C GLN A 88 -2.83 -16.66 -20.73
N ALA A 89 -2.46 -15.58 -20.03
CA ALA A 89 -1.07 -15.25 -19.71
C ALA A 89 -0.47 -16.16 -18.62
N LEU A 90 -1.29 -16.72 -17.71
CA LEU A 90 -0.85 -17.69 -16.71
C LEU A 90 -0.66 -19.08 -17.32
N ASP A 91 -1.59 -19.52 -18.16
CA ASP A 91 -1.53 -20.83 -18.80
C ASP A 91 -0.44 -20.90 -19.89
N ASN A 92 -0.18 -19.77 -20.57
CA ASN A 92 0.85 -19.65 -21.59
C ASN A 92 1.86 -18.55 -21.23
N PRO A 93 2.74 -18.78 -20.24
CA PRO A 93 3.69 -17.77 -19.81
C PRO A 93 4.64 -17.41 -20.96
N PRO A 94 4.76 -16.12 -21.33
CA PRO A 94 5.64 -15.71 -22.41
C PRO A 94 7.11 -15.94 -22.03
N ALA A 95 7.94 -16.27 -23.03
CA ALA A 95 9.36 -16.46 -22.81
C ALA A 95 10.00 -15.21 -22.19
N PRO A 96 10.87 -15.36 -21.18
CA PRO A 96 11.46 -14.21 -20.49
C PRO A 96 12.29 -13.37 -21.47
N GLY A 97 11.90 -12.11 -21.63
CA GLY A 97 12.59 -11.16 -22.49
C GLY A 97 14.02 -10.84 -22.00
N PRO A 98 14.87 -10.25 -22.87
CA PRO A 98 16.28 -9.95 -22.54
C PRO A 98 16.43 -9.04 -21.31
N LYS A 99 15.50 -8.09 -21.10
CA LYS A 99 15.50 -7.21 -19.91
C LYS A 99 15.18 -7.96 -18.61
N LEU A 100 14.24 -8.90 -18.64
CA LEU A 100 13.90 -9.72 -17.47
C LEU A 100 15.07 -10.64 -17.09
N LYS A 101 15.73 -11.24 -18.09
CA LYS A 101 16.95 -12.04 -17.87
C LYS A 101 18.08 -11.20 -17.25
N ALA A 102 18.28 -9.97 -17.72
CA ALA A 102 19.28 -9.07 -17.15
C ALA A 102 18.94 -8.66 -15.70
N LEU A 103 17.67 -8.43 -15.39
CA LEU A 103 17.20 -8.11 -14.03
C LEU A 103 17.46 -9.27 -13.05
N LEU A 104 17.08 -10.50 -13.42
CA LEU A 104 17.24 -11.68 -12.56
C LEU A 104 18.70 -12.05 -12.29
N ARG A 105 19.64 -11.64 -13.16
CA ARG A 105 21.08 -11.82 -12.98
C ARG A 105 21.73 -10.80 -12.04
N ARG A 106 21.02 -9.71 -11.72
CA ARG A 106 21.55 -8.66 -10.86
C ARG A 106 21.56 -9.14 -9.41
N VAL A 107 22.69 -8.97 -8.71
CA VAL A 107 22.76 -9.22 -7.27
C VAL A 107 21.81 -8.26 -6.55
N PRO A 108 20.88 -8.77 -5.71
CA PRO A 108 19.98 -7.90 -4.96
C PRO A 108 20.78 -7.00 -4.01
N ALA A 109 20.42 -5.73 -3.93
CA ALA A 109 21.16 -4.71 -3.14
C ALA A 109 21.17 -4.96 -1.62
N TRP A 110 20.42 -5.96 -1.14
CA TRP A 110 20.29 -6.32 0.27
C TRP A 110 21.07 -7.59 0.65
N ARG A 111 21.82 -8.19 -0.29
CA ARG A 111 22.64 -9.39 -0.05
C ARG A 111 24.09 -9.06 0.35
N THR A 112 24.36 -7.80 0.65
CA THR A 112 25.59 -7.27 1.26
C THR A 112 25.27 -6.78 2.66
#